data_AF-A0A291TES5-F1
#
_entry.id   AF-A0A291TES5-F1
#
_cell.length_a   1.000
_cell.length_b   1.000
_cell.length_c   1.000
_cell.angle_alpha   90.00
_cell.angle_beta   90.00
_cell.angle_gamma   90.00
#
_symmetry.space_group_name_H-M   'P 1'
#
loop_
_entity.id
_entity.type
_entity.pdbx_description
1 polymer ?
#
loop_
_entity_poly.entity_id
_entity_poly.type
_entity_poly.pdbx_seq_one_letter_code
_entity_poly.pdbx_strand_id
1 'polypeptide(L)' 'MEPLVHDLPALFAQLGMANDELSLHRFVHDHHLDNETLLPEANFWSAAQASFLRDALWHDSDWCEAIDLLDVMLRQPR' A
#
# COMPACT_ATOMS: atom_id res chain seq x y z
N MET A 1 -24.94 -2.22 6.10
CA MET A 1 -23.53 -2.21 6.54
C MET A 1 -22.74 -2.52 5.29
N GLU A 2 -22.37 -1.48 4.54
CA GLU A 2 -21.45 -1.63 3.41
C GLU A 2 -20.11 -1.12 3.95
N PRO A 3 -19.11 -1.99 4.16
CA PRO A 3 -17.78 -1.50 4.48
C PRO A 3 -17.28 -0.82 3.21
N LEU A 4 -17.43 0.50 3.13
CA LEU A 4 -16.79 1.33 2.12
C LEU A 4 -15.32 1.54 2.52
N VAL A 5 -14.63 0.44 2.77
CA VAL A 5 -13.19 0.41 2.96
C VAL A 5 -12.63 0.33 1.56
N HIS A 6 -11.87 1.33 1.13
CA HIS A 6 -11.14 1.17 -0.12
C HIS A 6 -10.19 -0.02 0.02
N ASP A 7 -10.35 -1.04 -0.81
CA ASP A 7 -9.53 -2.25 -0.72
C ASP A 7 -8.18 -2.07 -1.45
N LEU A 8 -7.22 -2.96 -1.16
CA LEU A 8 -5.89 -3.00 -1.81
C LEU A 8 -5.91 -2.84 -3.35
N PRO A 9 -6.83 -3.48 -4.10
CA PRO A 9 -6.96 -3.26 -5.55
C PRO A 9 -7.18 -1.79 -5.93
N ALA A 10 -8.04 -1.07 -5.20
CA ALA A 10 -8.31 0.33 -5.48
C ALA A 10 -7.07 1.20 -5.20
N LEU A 11 -6.31 0.88 -4.14
CA LEU A 11 -5.06 1.57 -3.80
C LEU A 11 -4.04 1.40 -4.92
N PHE A 12 -3.86 0.17 -5.42
CA PHE A 12 -2.93 -0.10 -6.51
C PHE A 12 -3.34 0.61 -7.81
N ALA A 13 -4.63 0.66 -8.12
CA ALA A 13 -5.13 1.42 -9.27
C ALA A 13 -4.80 2.92 -9.13
N GLN A 14 -4.97 3.50 -7.94
CA GLN A 14 -4.63 4.90 -7.65
C GLN A 14 -3.13 5.17 -7.73
N LEU A 15 -2.29 4.21 -7.35
CA LEU A 15 -0.84 4.24 -7.50
C LEU A 15 -0.36 3.99 -8.94
N GLY A 16 -1.27 3.70 -9.88
CA GLY A 16 -0.96 3.41 -11.28
C GLY A 16 -0.37 2.00 -11.50
N MET A 17 -0.64 1.08 -10.60
CA MET A 17 -0.18 -0.31 -10.63
C MET A 17 -1.28 -1.27 -11.07
N ALA A 18 -0.89 -2.49 -11.44
CA ALA A 18 -1.84 -3.56 -11.70
C ALA A 18 -2.60 -3.92 -10.41
N ASN A 19 -3.93 -3.89 -10.48
CA ASN A 19 -4.83 -4.06 -9.34
C ASN A 19 -5.53 -5.42 -9.30
N ASP A 20 -5.11 -6.38 -10.12
CA ASP A 20 -5.57 -7.76 -10.01
C ASP A 20 -4.94 -8.49 -8.82
N GLU A 21 -5.68 -9.45 -8.27
CA GLU A 21 -5.26 -10.24 -7.10
C GLU A 21 -3.88 -10.88 -7.28
N LEU A 22 -3.59 -11.42 -8.47
CA LEU A 22 -2.31 -12.05 -8.76
C LEU A 22 -1.14 -11.04 -8.67
N SER A 23 -1.32 -9.85 -9.24
CA SER A 23 -0.32 -8.78 -9.19
C SER A 23 -0.11 -8.25 -7.77
N LEU A 24 -1.17 -8.14 -6.96
CA LEU A 24 -1.08 -7.75 -5.56
C LEU A 24 -0.27 -8.77 -4.74
N HIS A 25 -0.64 -10.05 -4.83
CA HIS A 25 0.09 -11.12 -4.14
C HIS A 25 1.53 -11.19 -4.58
N ARG A 26 1.80 -11.01 -5.88
CA ARG A 26 3.16 -11.00 -6.41
C ARG A 26 3.95 -9.80 -5.92
N PHE A 27 3.35 -8.61 -5.84
CA PHE A 27 4.03 -7.42 -5.33
C PHE A 27 4.43 -7.60 -3.87
N VAL A 28 3.48 -7.99 -3.01
CA VAL A 28 3.76 -8.31 -1.61
C VAL A 28 4.74 -9.50 -1.51
N HIS A 29 4.76 -10.36 -2.53
CA HIS A 29 5.70 -11.45 -2.55
C HIS A 29 7.14 -11.02 -2.86
N ASP A 30 7.30 -10.15 -3.85
CA ASP A 30 8.59 -9.74 -4.39
C ASP A 30 9.21 -8.59 -3.56
N HIS A 31 8.39 -7.86 -2.79
CA HIS A 31 8.81 -6.74 -1.95
C HIS A 31 8.62 -7.04 -0.46
N HIS A 32 9.59 -6.64 0.34
CA HIS A 32 9.56 -6.72 1.80
C HIS A 32 9.87 -5.35 2.39
N LEU A 33 9.28 -5.05 3.55
CA LEU A 33 9.50 -3.79 4.26
C LEU A 33 10.02 -4.07 5.68
N ASP A 34 11.18 -3.50 6.00
CA ASP A 34 11.76 -3.60 7.34
C ASP A 34 10.98 -2.77 8.37
N ASN A 35 10.90 -3.25 9.61
CA ASN A 35 10.14 -2.62 10.71
C ASN A 35 10.49 -1.16 11.01
N GLU A 36 11.66 -0.71 10.60
CA GLU A 36 12.16 0.65 10.83
C GLU A 36 11.84 1.62 9.68
N THR A 37 11.47 1.09 8.50
CA THR A 37 11.19 1.91 7.31
C THR A 37 9.70 2.15 7.17
N LEU A 38 9.29 3.42 7.01
CA LEU A 38 7.90 3.77 6.72
C LEU A 38 7.50 3.31 5.31
N LEU A 39 6.25 2.86 5.12
CA LEU A 39 5.75 2.47 3.80
C LEU A 39 6.03 3.51 2.70
N PRO A 40 5.71 4.82 2.85
CA PRO A 40 6.00 5.82 1.81
C PRO A 40 7.50 6.12 1.61
N GLU A 41 8.38 5.61 2.47
CA GLU A 41 9.84 5.75 2.34
C GLU A 41 10.51 4.56 1.67
N ALA A 42 9.73 3.52 1.36
CA ALA A 42 10.28 2.33 0.77
C ALA A 42 10.78 2.56 -0.66
N ASN A 43 11.91 1.93 -0.99
CA ASN A 43 12.59 2.09 -2.29
C ASN A 43 11.83 1.48 -3.48
N PHE A 44 10.72 0.78 -3.25
CA PHE A 44 9.87 0.24 -4.33
C PHE A 44 8.91 1.27 -4.92
N TRP A 45 8.72 2.43 -4.27
CA TRP A 45 7.86 3.49 -4.76
C TRP A 45 8.60 4.50 -5.64
N SER A 46 7.90 5.01 -6.65
CA SER A 46 8.28 6.26 -7.30
C SER A 46 7.99 7.46 -6.41
N ALA A 47 8.61 8.61 -6.70
CA ALA A 47 8.39 9.85 -5.94
C ALA A 47 6.90 10.26 -5.86
N ALA A 48 6.13 10.04 -6.93
CA ALA A 48 4.70 10.34 -6.95
C ALA A 48 3.88 9.41 -6.05
N GLN A 49 4.17 8.10 -6.11
CA GLN A 49 3.52 7.09 -5.26
C GLN A 49 3.84 7.31 -3.78
N ALA A 50 5.10 7.55 -3.46
CA ALA A 50 5.56 7.88 -2.12
C ALA A 50 4.89 9.15 -1.57
N SER A 51 4.73 10.20 -2.39
CA SER A 51 4.00 11.41 -1.99
C SER A 51 2.55 11.11 -1.70
N PHE A 52 1.86 10.38 -2.59
CA PHE A 52 0.46 10.01 -2.38
C PHE A 52 0.24 9.22 -1.09
N LEU A 53 1.06 8.19 -0.84
CA LEU A 53 0.98 7.37 0.38
C LEU A 53 1.21 8.21 1.63
N ARG A 54 2.18 9.13 1.57
CA ARG A 54 2.52 10.04 2.65
C ARG A 54 1.39 11.03 2.95
N ASP A 55 0.81 11.63 1.92
CA ASP A 55 -0.34 12.53 2.04
C ASP A 55 -1.57 11.79 2.58
N ALA A 56 -1.84 10.58 2.08
CA ALA A 56 -2.95 9.75 2.52
C ALA A 56 -2.85 9.41 4.02
N LEU A 57 -1.65 9.05 4.49
CA LEU A 57 -1.37 8.77 5.90
C LEU A 57 -1.48 10.02 6.78
N TRP A 58 -1.01 11.19 6.30
CA TRP A 58 -1.05 12.41 7.11
C TRP A 58 -2.43 13.04 7.20
N HIS A 59 -3.22 12.95 6.15
CA HIS A 59 -4.51 13.62 6.05
C HIS A 59 -5.67 12.74 6.54
N ASP A 60 -5.38 11.59 7.16
CA ASP A 60 -6.38 10.61 7.58
C ASP A 60 -7.37 10.30 6.45
N SER A 61 -6.82 10.02 5.27
CA SER A 61 -7.60 9.80 4.07
C SER A 61 -8.34 8.46 4.14
N ASP A 62 -9.39 8.29 3.33
CA ASP A 62 -10.09 7.00 3.16
C ASP A 62 -9.18 5.84 2.71
N TRP A 63 -7.93 6.13 2.33
CA TRP A 63 -6.89 5.16 1.99
C TRP A 63 -6.11 4.61 3.20
N CYS A 64 -6.25 5.18 4.40
CA CYS A 64 -5.49 4.74 5.58
C CYS A 64 -5.61 3.24 5.83
N GLU A 65 -6.83 2.68 5.82
CA GLU A 65 -7.04 1.24 6.05
C GLU A 65 -6.39 0.36 4.97
N ALA A 66 -6.46 0.78 3.70
CA ALA A 66 -5.82 0.07 2.58
C ALA A 66 -4.29 0.06 2.72
N ILE A 67 -3.75 1.21 3.13
CA ILE A 67 -2.32 1.44 3.33
C ILE A 67 -1.82 0.62 4.53
N ASP A 68 -2.56 0.61 5.64
CA ASP A 68 -2.24 -0.20 6.82
C ASP A 68 -2.24 -1.69 6.49
N LEU A 69 -3.23 -2.16 5.73
CA LEU A 69 -3.26 -3.56 5.28
C LEU A 69 -2.04 -3.90 4.42
N LEU A 70 -1.68 -3.03 3.48
CA LEU A 70 -0.49 -3.21 2.63
C LEU A 70 0.80 -3.23 3.47
N ASP A 71 0.92 -2.34 4.45
CA ASP A 71 2.07 -2.25 5.36
C ASP A 71 2.22 -3.55 6.18
N VAL A 72 1.12 -4.05 6.77
CA VAL A 72 1.11 -5.33 7.50
C VAL A 72 1.53 -6.49 6.60
N MET A 73 1.00 -6.54 5.38
CA MET A 73 1.32 -7.59 4.40
C MET A 73 2.81 -7.61 4.02
N LEU A 74 3.42 -6.44 3.82
CA LEU A 74 4.84 -6.31 3.44
C LEU A 74 5.82 -6.61 4.58
N ARG A 75 5.36 -6.50 5.84
CA ARG A 75 6.14 -6.81 7.05
C ARG A 75 5.93 -8.22 7.57
N GLN A 76 5.07 -9.03 6.94
CA GLN A 76 4.86 -10.41 7.38
C GLN A 76 6.17 -11.19 7.25
N PRO A 77 6.61 -11.89 8.32
CA PRO A 77 7.77 -12.77 8.24
C PRO A 77 7.47 -13.91 7.27
N ARG A 78 8.41 -14.18 6.37
CA ARG A 78 8.35 -15.28 5.40
C ARG A 78 8.90 -16.58 5.98
#